data_AF-R8BEI4-F1
#
_entry.id   AF-R8BEI4-F1
#
_cell.length_a   1.000
_cell.length_b   1.000
_cell.length_c   1.000
_cell.angle_alpha   90.00
_cell.angle_beta   90.00
_cell.angle_gamma   90.00
#
_symmetry.space_group_name_H-M   'P 1'
#
loop_
_entity.id
_entity.type
_entity.pdbx_description
1 polymer ?
#
loop_
_entity_poly.entity_id
_entity_poly.type
_entity_poly.pdbx_seq_one_letter_code
_entity_poly.pdbx_strand_id
1 'polypeptide(L)'
;MRHSIGVCRKEDKMSGRNQNNRPARSIRGPQSALTDFLASHNISANQIQLDHQRRRNQAQTAQDPNNTQQDGGDPSAAVTAAASPAEAAVETTADRKAREKEEKRKKDQQKALEKIKASKKFQKRKKLLDNSDEEEELARQWLGTINTPAPGQMENCAICGKRFTVTPYSRAAPQGGLLCNPCGKDLDKDDGGSAKKKKKTTAGGPVGRRRKMQSNILDGTYHIGARSLMNLCIDTLAKNIALAEDLGDLPAPLVDRIARILSKRRLLDPNTLELFLQPKAEDVHIYDGAKLSSENIMRIFQVVPKIKNLKIRNAIQFKDEVMDYVISRDNINLEGFYLHGANLVSETHFIKYLKAKGQSLRSFKIYYTDKHFGNEAVTALKEHAPALNRLKICHNQEVSGDGVREIAELKQLQHLSLDLHKSVHSDVYVHVLKNIGAGLKTLSLKMVPEIDNTVLDAIHANCRSLEKLRITDSEVMTDEGFARLFNDWENPGLITLDLQKCRQLDSAHPRANPDNLGLCSNGFRALMEHSGRTLRHLNIHACRHISREAFEEVFSAQSVYPDLRDLEISFCEEVTDFIVGSIFRSCPYLREMNVFGCMKVKDVRVPRGKILVGVPNAVGMQIDGDA
;
A
#
# COMPACT_ATOMS: atom_id res chain seq x y z
N MET A 1 -53.64 -34.22 -4.06
CA MET A 1 -53.30 -35.23 -3.03
C MET A 1 -51.85 -34.92 -2.61
N ARG A 2 -51.48 -34.80 -1.31
CA ARG A 2 -51.33 -35.87 -0.29
C ARG A 2 -50.49 -37.04 -0.83
N HIS A 3 -49.36 -37.47 -0.26
CA HIS A 3 -48.59 -37.11 0.95
C HIS A 3 -47.06 -37.21 0.60
N SER A 4 -46.03 -37.02 1.44
CA SER A 4 -45.89 -36.99 2.91
C SER A 4 -44.65 -36.14 3.35
N ILE A 5 -44.23 -36.27 4.62
CA ILE A 5 -43.01 -35.69 5.23
C ILE A 5 -42.14 -36.83 5.79
N GLY A 6 -40.81 -36.66 5.86
CA GLY A 6 -39.88 -37.56 6.56
C GLY A 6 -38.78 -36.82 7.33
N VAL A 7 -38.76 -36.93 8.66
CA VAL A 7 -37.78 -36.29 9.56
C VAL A 7 -37.33 -37.28 10.64
N CYS A 8 -36.02 -37.53 10.76
CA CYS A 8 -35.32 -38.15 11.89
C CYS A 8 -33.79 -38.10 11.64
N ARG A 9 -32.90 -38.10 12.64
CA ARG A 9 -32.99 -37.72 14.07
C ARG A 9 -31.55 -37.48 14.57
N LYS A 10 -31.35 -36.74 15.67
CA LYS A 10 -30.09 -36.76 16.43
C LYS A 10 -30.15 -37.86 17.49
N GLU A 11 -29.01 -38.47 17.79
CA GLU A 11 -28.79 -39.23 19.03
C GLU A 11 -27.46 -38.81 19.67
N ASP A 12 -27.47 -38.62 20.99
CA ASP A 12 -26.28 -38.40 21.81
C ASP A 12 -25.77 -39.73 22.37
N LYS A 13 -24.44 -39.90 22.48
CA LYS A 13 -23.84 -40.92 23.37
C LYS A 13 -22.66 -40.34 24.15
N MET A 14 -22.55 -40.79 25.40
CA MET A 14 -21.73 -40.17 26.43
C MET A 14 -20.58 -41.11 26.87
N SER A 15 -19.48 -40.50 27.32
CA SER A 15 -18.45 -41.06 28.20
C SER A 15 -17.79 -42.41 27.85
N GLY A 16 -16.52 -42.35 27.44
CA GLY A 16 -15.54 -43.43 27.59
C GLY A 16 -14.22 -42.84 28.12
N ARG A 17 -13.78 -43.23 29.32
CA ARG A 17 -12.62 -42.65 30.00
C ARG A 17 -11.49 -43.69 30.03
N ASN A 18 -10.33 -43.38 29.44
CA ASN A 18 -9.09 -44.05 29.83
C ASN A 18 -7.88 -43.14 29.64
N GLN A 19 -6.86 -43.30 30.48
CA GLN A 19 -5.67 -42.44 30.49
C GLN A 19 -4.51 -43.12 29.77
N ASN A 20 -3.74 -42.36 28.98
CA ASN A 20 -2.30 -42.62 28.86
C ASN A 20 -1.53 -41.35 28.48
N ASN A 21 -0.23 -41.31 28.78
CA ASN A 21 0.49 -40.06 29.05
C ASN A 21 1.83 -39.95 28.30
N ARG A 22 1.91 -39.07 27.28
CA ARG A 22 3.10 -38.26 26.91
C ARG A 22 2.78 -37.24 25.79
N PRO A 23 3.61 -36.19 25.58
CA PRO A 23 3.14 -34.92 25.03
C PRO A 23 3.15 -34.82 23.50
N ALA A 24 2.07 -34.26 22.95
CA ALA A 24 1.99 -33.86 21.54
C ALA A 24 2.79 -32.58 21.26
N ARG A 25 3.49 -32.52 20.13
CA ARG A 25 4.14 -31.30 19.63
C ARG A 25 3.08 -30.31 19.14
N SER A 26 2.88 -29.22 19.87
CA SER A 26 2.09 -28.08 19.37
C SER A 26 2.83 -27.38 18.22
N ILE A 27 2.31 -27.52 17.01
CA ILE A 27 2.68 -26.68 15.87
C ILE A 27 2.02 -25.32 16.09
N ARG A 28 2.81 -24.24 16.13
CA ARG A 28 2.29 -22.86 16.18
C ARG A 28 2.14 -22.32 14.76
N GLY A 29 0.94 -21.85 14.43
CA GLY A 29 0.72 -20.98 13.27
C GLY A 29 1.36 -19.60 13.44
N PRO A 30 1.41 -18.78 12.38
CA PRO A 30 1.99 -17.43 12.44
C PRO A 30 1.20 -16.54 13.40
N GLN A 31 1.92 -15.73 14.19
CA GLN A 31 1.28 -14.70 15.02
C GLN A 31 0.78 -13.56 14.14
N SER A 32 -0.41 -13.03 14.42
CA SER A 32 -0.95 -11.89 13.65
C SER A 32 -0.19 -10.61 13.95
N ALA A 33 -0.11 -9.69 12.98
CA ALA A 33 0.57 -8.41 13.17
C ALA A 33 -0.01 -7.56 14.33
N LEU A 34 -1.30 -7.77 14.66
CA LEU A 34 -1.93 -7.18 15.85
C LEU A 34 -1.31 -7.69 17.17
N THR A 35 -0.86 -8.95 17.20
CA THR A 35 -0.19 -9.54 18.37
C THR A 35 1.17 -8.88 18.62
N ASP A 36 1.97 -8.67 17.58
CA ASP A 36 3.27 -7.98 17.68
C ASP A 36 3.11 -6.48 17.99
N PHE A 37 2.07 -5.84 17.44
CA PHE A 37 1.75 -4.45 17.78
C PHE A 37 1.42 -4.28 19.27
N LEU A 38 0.57 -5.15 19.83
CA LEU A 38 0.22 -5.12 21.25
C LEU A 38 1.43 -5.46 22.13
N ALA A 39 2.23 -6.47 21.75
CA ALA A 39 3.45 -6.84 22.48
C ALA A 39 4.50 -5.71 22.50
N SER A 40 4.69 -5.00 21.38
CA SER A 40 5.66 -3.88 21.31
C SER A 40 5.25 -2.65 22.14
N HIS A 41 3.98 -2.55 22.52
CA HIS A 41 3.46 -1.54 23.45
C HIS A 41 3.30 -2.04 24.89
N ASN A 42 3.83 -3.24 25.23
CA ASN A 42 3.67 -3.94 26.51
C ASN A 42 2.20 -4.27 26.89
N ILE A 43 1.29 -4.34 25.92
CA ILE A 43 -0.13 -4.63 26.14
C ILE A 43 -0.36 -6.15 26.05
N SER A 44 -0.45 -6.81 27.19
CA SER A 44 -0.75 -8.25 27.27
C SER A 44 -2.26 -8.51 27.39
N ALA A 45 -2.87 -9.08 26.36
CA ALA A 45 -4.30 -9.42 26.36
C ALA A 45 -4.69 -10.37 27.50
N ASN A 46 -3.82 -11.34 27.84
CA ASN A 46 -4.01 -12.25 28.96
C ASN A 46 -4.00 -11.50 30.31
N GLN A 47 -3.17 -10.46 30.44
CA GLN A 47 -3.08 -9.64 31.64
C GLN A 47 -4.29 -8.70 31.80
N ILE A 48 -4.81 -8.15 30.69
CA ILE A 48 -6.10 -7.43 30.67
C ILE A 48 -7.23 -8.35 31.13
N GLN A 49 -7.26 -9.60 30.66
CA GLN A 49 -8.29 -10.58 31.02
C GLN A 49 -8.23 -10.96 32.51
N LEU A 50 -7.02 -11.16 33.06
CA LEU A 50 -6.79 -11.38 34.48
C LEU A 50 -7.19 -10.17 35.34
N ASP A 51 -6.86 -8.94 34.95
CA ASP A 51 -7.23 -7.73 35.72
C ASP A 51 -8.70 -7.32 35.55
N HIS A 52 -9.39 -7.81 34.52
CA HIS A 52 -10.84 -7.74 34.40
C HIS A 52 -11.53 -8.76 35.32
N GLN A 53 -11.04 -10.01 35.39
CA GLN A 53 -11.50 -11.00 36.36
C GLN A 53 -11.25 -10.55 37.80
N ARG A 54 -10.06 -10.01 38.10
CA ARG A 54 -9.71 -9.47 39.42
C ARG A 54 -10.70 -8.38 39.87
N ARG A 55 -11.03 -7.43 38.99
CA ARG A 55 -12.01 -6.37 39.26
C ARG A 55 -13.43 -6.90 39.44
N ARG A 56 -13.86 -7.92 38.69
CA ARG A 56 -15.15 -8.58 38.92
C ARG A 56 -15.22 -9.28 40.27
N ASN A 57 -14.18 -10.01 40.65
CA ASN A 57 -14.12 -10.69 41.95
C ASN A 57 -14.08 -9.69 43.13
N GLN A 58 -13.41 -8.54 42.96
CA GLN A 58 -13.40 -7.45 43.93
C GLN A 58 -14.77 -6.76 44.04
N ALA A 59 -15.49 -6.55 42.93
CA ALA A 59 -16.86 -6.05 42.97
C ALA A 59 -17.82 -7.03 43.66
N GLN A 60 -17.64 -8.35 43.43
CA GLN A 60 -18.45 -9.40 44.07
C GLN A 60 -18.11 -9.64 45.56
N THR A 61 -17.03 -9.07 46.08
CA THR A 61 -16.70 -9.07 47.53
C THR A 61 -17.04 -7.74 48.22
N ALA A 62 -17.67 -6.80 47.50
CA ALA A 62 -18.14 -5.51 48.02
C ALA A 62 -19.68 -5.44 48.18
N GLN A 63 -20.37 -6.60 48.15
CA GLN A 63 -21.83 -6.68 48.27
C GLN A 63 -22.28 -7.83 49.20
N ASP A 64 -22.05 -7.66 50.51
CA ASP A 64 -22.98 -8.17 51.53
C ASP A 64 -22.84 -7.35 52.84
N PRO A 65 -23.91 -6.79 53.45
CA PRO A 65 -23.79 -5.84 54.57
C PRO A 65 -24.26 -6.37 55.94
N ASN A 66 -23.40 -6.22 56.97
CA ASN A 66 -23.66 -5.92 58.39
C ASN A 66 -22.37 -6.22 59.20
N ASN A 67 -21.85 -5.36 60.08
CA ASN A 67 -22.54 -4.67 61.16
C ASN A 67 -21.82 -3.35 61.60
N THR A 68 -22.45 -2.57 62.49
CA THR A 68 -22.00 -1.29 63.09
C THR A 68 -20.70 -1.41 63.95
N GLN A 69 -20.00 -0.36 64.45
CA GLN A 69 -20.39 1.01 64.87
C GLN A 69 -19.14 1.89 65.24
N GLN A 70 -19.22 3.24 65.14
CA GLN A 70 -18.44 4.29 65.88
C GLN A 70 -16.88 4.27 65.82
N ASP A 71 -16.10 5.33 66.10
CA ASP A 71 -16.23 6.81 66.17
C ASP A 71 -14.84 7.34 65.65
N GLY A 72 -14.52 8.59 65.27
CA GLY A 72 -14.82 9.90 65.84
C GLY A 72 -13.52 10.56 66.37
N GLY A 73 -12.93 11.51 65.61
CA GLY A 73 -11.92 12.47 66.12
C GLY A 73 -10.43 12.29 65.75
N ASP A 74 -9.78 13.43 65.47
CA ASP A 74 -8.32 13.75 65.50
C ASP A 74 -8.05 14.57 66.82
N PRO A 75 -6.85 15.02 67.29
CA PRO A 75 -5.50 15.01 66.68
C PRO A 75 -4.24 14.84 67.62
N SER A 76 -3.03 14.87 67.03
CA SER A 76 -1.78 15.56 67.50
C SER A 76 -0.77 14.96 68.54
N ALA A 77 0.48 15.48 68.46
CA ALA A 77 1.54 15.66 69.49
C ALA A 77 2.55 14.51 69.90
N ALA A 78 3.55 14.88 70.73
CA ALA A 78 4.74 14.13 71.23
C ALA A 78 5.36 14.85 72.48
N VAL A 79 6.51 14.58 73.15
CA VAL A 79 7.78 13.78 72.94
C VAL A 79 8.18 13.04 74.28
N THR A 80 9.35 12.93 74.96
CA THR A 80 10.76 13.45 74.88
C THR A 80 11.77 12.70 75.82
N ALA A 81 13.03 12.45 75.37
CA ALA A 81 14.28 12.21 76.17
C ALA A 81 14.35 11.02 77.20
N ALA A 82 15.42 10.69 77.98
CA ALA A 82 16.76 11.29 78.22
C ALA A 82 17.84 10.30 78.81
N ALA A 83 19.14 10.70 78.72
CA ALA A 83 20.32 10.34 79.58
C ALA A 83 20.75 8.82 79.67
N SER A 84 21.79 8.33 80.38
CA SER A 84 22.82 8.84 81.35
C SER A 84 24.20 8.08 81.21
N PRO A 85 25.33 8.50 81.84
CA PRO A 85 26.69 7.94 81.56
C PRO A 85 27.55 7.44 82.77
N ALA A 86 28.67 6.75 82.47
CA ALA A 86 29.92 6.75 83.26
C ALA A 86 31.16 6.31 82.42
N GLU A 87 32.35 6.70 82.88
CA GLU A 87 33.68 6.59 82.23
C GLU A 87 34.36 5.22 82.43
N ALA A 88 35.30 4.72 81.60
CA ALA A 88 35.86 5.13 80.29
C ALA A 88 36.43 3.85 79.58
N ALA A 89 37.51 3.73 78.77
CA ALA A 89 38.59 4.62 78.29
C ALA A 89 39.29 4.06 77.01
N VAL A 90 40.20 4.86 76.43
CA VAL A 90 41.24 4.52 75.41
C VAL A 90 40.86 3.63 74.20
N GLU A 91 39.77 3.96 73.51
CA GLU A 91 39.72 4.04 72.04
C GLU A 91 38.80 5.22 71.70
N THR A 92 39.09 6.05 70.69
CA THR A 92 38.25 7.25 70.49
C THR A 92 36.87 6.86 69.96
N THR A 93 35.82 7.49 70.51
CA THR A 93 34.44 7.23 70.09
C THR A 93 34.15 7.74 68.68
N ALA A 94 35.04 8.56 68.11
CA ALA A 94 35.02 8.94 66.70
C ALA A 94 35.53 7.79 65.81
N ASP A 95 36.71 7.22 66.12
CA ASP A 95 37.33 6.15 65.33
C ASP A 95 36.47 4.88 65.31
N ARG A 96 35.90 4.50 66.46
CA ARG A 96 35.00 3.36 66.55
C ARG A 96 33.73 3.56 65.72
N LYS A 97 33.09 4.74 65.80
CA LYS A 97 31.92 5.07 64.97
C LYS A 97 32.28 5.20 63.48
N ALA A 98 33.50 5.60 63.14
CA ALA A 98 33.99 5.63 61.77
C ALA A 98 34.16 4.19 61.23
N ARG A 99 34.81 3.29 61.99
CA ARG A 99 34.94 1.86 61.66
C ARG A 99 33.58 1.18 61.48
N GLU A 100 32.67 1.29 62.46
CA GLU A 100 31.32 0.70 62.40
C GLU A 100 30.53 1.21 61.16
N LYS A 101 30.66 2.50 60.82
CA LYS A 101 30.02 3.11 59.64
C LYS A 101 30.68 2.69 58.32
N GLU A 102 31.99 2.51 58.30
CA GLU A 102 32.71 2.04 57.10
C GLU A 102 32.51 0.55 56.84
N GLU A 103 32.51 -0.31 57.87
CA GLU A 103 32.14 -1.72 57.74
C GLU A 103 30.73 -1.88 57.17
N LYS A 104 29.77 -1.09 57.69
CA LYS A 104 28.41 -1.08 57.17
C LYS A 104 28.40 -0.68 55.68
N ARG A 105 29.11 0.38 55.31
CA ARG A 105 29.24 0.81 53.90
C ARG A 105 29.87 -0.27 53.01
N LYS A 106 30.90 -0.98 53.49
CA LYS A 106 31.54 -2.10 52.78
C LYS A 106 30.58 -3.28 52.59
N LYS A 107 29.87 -3.70 53.64
CA LYS A 107 28.84 -4.77 53.58
C LYS A 107 27.69 -4.41 52.63
N ASP A 108 27.24 -3.16 52.61
CA ASP A 108 26.16 -2.71 51.73
C ASP A 108 26.62 -2.59 50.26
N GLN A 109 27.88 -2.19 50.01
CA GLN A 109 28.48 -2.25 48.66
C GLN A 109 28.63 -3.69 48.14
N GLN A 110 29.05 -4.64 48.99
CA GLN A 110 29.17 -6.06 48.62
C GLN A 110 27.81 -6.65 48.18
N LYS A 111 26.76 -6.45 48.99
CA LYS A 111 25.38 -6.88 48.64
C LYS A 111 24.88 -6.27 47.34
N ALA A 112 25.25 -5.02 47.04
CA ALA A 112 24.88 -4.35 45.80
C ALA A 112 25.63 -4.94 44.58
N LEU A 113 26.92 -5.28 44.73
CA LEU A 113 27.70 -5.99 43.70
C LEU A 113 27.13 -7.39 43.41
N GLU A 114 26.79 -8.16 44.45
CA GLU A 114 26.14 -9.48 44.31
C GLU A 114 24.81 -9.37 43.55
N LYS A 115 23.98 -8.38 43.91
CA LYS A 115 22.69 -8.11 43.24
C LYS A 115 22.84 -7.69 41.77
N ILE A 116 23.97 -7.05 41.41
CA ILE A 116 24.33 -6.76 40.00
C ILE A 116 24.78 -8.04 39.29
N LYS A 117 25.68 -8.85 39.88
CA LYS A 117 26.16 -10.12 39.31
C LYS A 117 25.00 -11.11 39.07
N ALA A 118 23.99 -11.12 39.94
CA ALA A 118 22.76 -11.90 39.81
C ALA A 118 21.79 -11.40 38.71
N SER A 119 22.01 -10.22 38.12
CA SER A 119 21.07 -9.64 37.15
C SER A 119 21.16 -10.31 35.77
N LYS A 120 20.00 -10.60 35.15
CA LYS A 120 19.92 -11.19 33.79
C LYS A 120 20.67 -10.38 32.72
N LYS A 121 20.82 -9.06 32.92
CA LYS A 121 21.55 -8.16 32.01
C LYS A 121 23.07 -8.31 32.16
N PHE A 122 23.57 -8.51 33.38
CA PHE A 122 24.98 -8.77 33.65
C PHE A 122 25.38 -10.17 33.18
N GLN A 123 24.61 -11.20 33.55
CA GLN A 123 24.86 -12.59 33.14
C GLN A 123 24.92 -12.78 31.62
N LYS A 124 24.17 -11.99 30.84
CA LYS A 124 24.25 -12.02 29.36
C LYS A 124 25.54 -11.40 28.80
N ARG A 125 26.20 -10.51 29.54
CA ARG A 125 27.53 -9.97 29.21
C ARG A 125 28.67 -10.83 29.75
N LYS A 126 28.51 -11.47 30.93
CA LYS A 126 29.49 -12.41 31.50
C LYS A 126 29.94 -13.49 30.51
N LYS A 127 29.04 -13.96 29.63
CA LYS A 127 29.34 -14.95 28.58
C LYS A 127 30.34 -14.50 27.48
N LEU A 128 31.05 -13.40 27.69
CA LEU A 128 32.08 -12.84 26.81
C LEU A 128 33.39 -12.54 27.56
N LEU A 129 33.55 -13.05 28.79
CA LEU A 129 34.75 -12.96 29.63
C LEU A 129 35.11 -14.37 30.11
N ASP A 130 36.39 -14.75 30.05
CA ASP A 130 36.85 -16.09 30.45
C ASP A 130 37.32 -16.16 31.93
N ASN A 131 37.73 -15.03 32.53
CA ASN A 131 38.38 -14.98 33.83
C ASN A 131 37.51 -14.35 34.95
N SER A 132 37.72 -14.76 36.20
CA SER A 132 36.97 -14.28 37.38
C SER A 132 37.16 -12.81 37.70
N ASP A 133 38.35 -12.29 37.43
CA ASP A 133 38.78 -11.00 37.97
C ASP A 133 38.27 -9.84 37.09
N GLU A 134 38.11 -10.11 35.79
CA GLU A 134 37.40 -9.24 34.83
C GLU A 134 35.89 -9.14 35.15
N GLU A 135 35.27 -10.22 35.68
CA GLU A 135 33.88 -10.17 36.15
C GLU A 135 33.73 -9.27 37.39
N GLU A 136 34.68 -9.36 38.33
CA GLU A 136 34.78 -8.49 39.49
C GLU A 136 34.91 -7.01 39.09
N GLU A 137 35.78 -6.69 38.13
CA GLU A 137 35.96 -5.31 37.64
C GLU A 137 34.73 -4.79 36.87
N LEU A 138 34.15 -5.58 35.96
CA LEU A 138 32.94 -5.20 35.25
C LEU A 138 31.76 -4.96 36.21
N ALA A 139 31.66 -5.74 37.30
CA ALA A 139 30.65 -5.53 38.34
C ALA A 139 30.87 -4.22 39.10
N ARG A 140 32.14 -3.88 39.43
CA ARG A 140 32.50 -2.59 40.06
C ARG A 140 32.19 -1.40 39.14
N GLN A 141 32.51 -1.49 37.85
CA GLN A 141 32.16 -0.45 36.87
C GLN A 141 30.63 -0.24 36.77
N TRP A 142 29.85 -1.33 36.72
CA TRP A 142 28.38 -1.23 36.67
C TRP A 142 27.78 -0.64 37.94
N LEU A 143 28.32 -0.95 39.13
CA LEU A 143 27.94 -0.32 40.39
C LEU A 143 28.14 1.20 40.33
N GLY A 144 29.28 1.66 39.78
CA GLY A 144 29.55 3.09 39.56
C GLY A 144 28.49 3.77 38.68
N THR A 145 28.12 3.15 37.54
CA THR A 145 27.13 3.70 36.61
C THR A 145 25.67 3.67 37.09
N ILE A 146 25.38 3.07 38.25
CA ILE A 146 24.03 3.06 38.84
C ILE A 146 23.83 4.25 39.81
N ASN A 147 24.91 4.86 40.31
CA ASN A 147 24.85 6.01 41.21
C ASN A 147 24.96 7.38 40.51
N THR A 148 25.13 7.44 39.18
CA THR A 148 25.07 8.69 38.42
C THR A 148 23.62 9.20 38.29
N PRO A 149 23.33 10.48 38.59
CA PRO A 149 22.00 11.06 38.47
C PRO A 149 21.37 10.92 37.07
N ALA A 150 20.05 10.81 37.03
CA ALA A 150 19.30 10.62 35.79
C ALA A 150 19.23 11.94 34.98
N PRO A 151 19.22 11.87 33.62
CA PRO A 151 19.00 13.05 32.78
C PRO A 151 17.73 13.82 33.17
N GLY A 152 17.88 15.12 33.43
CA GLY A 152 16.84 16.00 33.98
C GLY A 152 17.07 16.41 35.45
N GLN A 153 17.89 15.67 36.20
CA GLN A 153 18.28 16.06 37.57
C GLN A 153 19.36 17.15 37.55
N MET A 154 19.53 17.86 38.68
CA MET A 154 20.56 18.92 38.82
C MET A 154 21.74 18.40 39.64
N GLU A 155 22.97 18.61 39.16
CA GLU A 155 24.22 18.21 39.84
C GLU A 155 25.25 19.34 39.75
N ASN A 156 26.30 19.30 40.57
CA ASN A 156 27.40 20.28 40.54
C ASN A 156 28.55 19.77 39.66
N CYS A 157 29.09 20.63 38.79
CA CYS A 157 30.21 20.27 37.92
C CYS A 157 31.48 19.97 38.73
N ALA A 158 32.04 18.78 38.58
CA ALA A 158 33.24 18.35 39.32
C ALA A 158 34.49 19.21 39.09
N ILE A 159 34.57 19.98 37.99
CA ILE A 159 35.68 20.89 37.69
C ILE A 159 35.42 22.33 38.18
N CYS A 160 34.24 22.89 37.92
CA CYS A 160 33.98 24.32 38.18
C CYS A 160 32.94 24.60 39.27
N GLY A 161 32.47 23.58 40.00
CA GLY A 161 31.48 23.65 41.07
C GLY A 161 30.06 24.04 40.65
N LYS A 162 29.88 24.68 39.49
CA LYS A 162 28.60 25.23 39.04
C LYS A 162 27.54 24.15 38.88
N ARG A 163 26.38 24.38 39.50
CA ARG A 163 25.18 23.55 39.41
C ARG A 163 24.59 23.62 38.01
N PHE A 164 24.32 22.47 37.39
CA PHE A 164 23.83 22.33 36.02
C PHE A 164 22.83 21.17 35.90
N THR A 165 22.01 21.16 34.85
CA THR A 165 21.12 20.04 34.56
C THR A 165 21.89 18.91 33.88
N VAL A 166 21.85 17.72 34.46
CA VAL A 166 22.40 16.50 33.87
C VAL A 166 21.60 16.17 32.61
N THR A 167 22.30 15.90 31.52
CA THR A 167 21.72 15.54 30.21
C THR A 167 22.30 14.20 29.74
N PRO A 168 21.74 13.55 28.71
CA PRO A 168 22.34 12.35 28.11
C PRO A 168 23.72 12.58 27.45
N TYR A 169 24.21 13.82 27.45
CA TYR A 169 25.51 14.23 26.90
C TYR A 169 26.47 14.78 27.97
N SER A 170 26.07 14.78 29.25
CA SER A 170 26.92 15.20 30.36
C SER A 170 27.96 14.12 30.64
N ARG A 171 29.25 14.48 30.60
CA ARG A 171 30.37 13.54 30.81
C ARG A 171 30.68 13.36 32.29
N ALA A 172 31.30 12.23 32.64
CA ALA A 172 32.03 12.10 33.89
C ALA A 172 33.38 12.84 33.83
N ALA A 173 33.88 13.30 34.97
CA ALA A 173 35.23 13.84 35.11
C ALA A 173 36.26 12.72 35.37
N PRO A 174 37.55 12.91 35.03
CA PRO A 174 38.59 11.89 35.26
C PRO A 174 38.72 11.43 36.72
N GLN A 175 38.43 12.30 37.68
CA GLN A 175 38.48 12.03 39.12
C GLN A 175 37.10 11.70 39.73
N GLY A 176 36.07 11.46 38.91
CA GLY A 176 34.69 11.19 39.34
C GLY A 176 33.78 12.43 39.42
N GLY A 177 32.47 12.18 39.50
CA GLY A 177 31.42 13.21 39.36
C GLY A 177 31.14 13.60 37.90
N LEU A 178 30.05 14.34 37.65
CA LEU A 178 29.68 14.80 36.30
C LEU A 178 30.16 16.22 35.97
N LEU A 179 30.23 16.52 34.68
CA LEU A 179 30.69 17.78 34.09
C LEU A 179 29.57 18.53 33.38
N CYS A 180 29.57 19.86 33.55
CA CYS A 180 28.74 20.75 32.76
C CYS A 180 29.25 20.86 31.31
N ASN A 181 28.34 21.21 30.39
CA ASN A 181 28.59 21.21 28.94
C ASN A 181 29.80 22.07 28.49
N PRO A 182 30.12 23.23 29.12
CA PRO A 182 31.38 23.94 28.88
C PRO A 182 32.62 23.12 29.25
N CYS A 183 32.78 22.73 30.53
CA CYS A 183 33.99 22.01 30.98
C CYS A 183 34.21 20.67 30.26
N GLY A 184 33.13 19.97 29.89
CA GLY A 184 33.22 18.77 29.06
C GLY A 184 33.66 19.02 27.60
N LYS A 185 33.41 20.22 27.06
CA LYS A 185 33.90 20.67 25.74
C LYS A 185 35.33 21.21 25.76
N ASP A 186 35.77 21.70 26.91
CA ASP A 186 37.14 22.21 27.07
C ASP A 186 38.13 21.05 27.24
N LEU A 187 37.78 20.03 28.03
CA LEU A 187 38.47 18.72 28.02
C LEU A 187 38.51 18.10 26.61
N ASP A 188 37.43 18.18 25.83
CA ASP A 188 37.39 17.71 24.43
C ASP A 188 38.31 18.50 23.46
N LYS A 189 38.97 19.58 23.91
CA LYS A 189 40.04 20.27 23.18
C LYS A 189 41.42 19.86 23.70
N ASP A 190 41.56 19.78 25.02
CA ASP A 190 42.83 19.50 25.69
C ASP A 190 43.27 18.04 25.51
N ASP A 191 42.33 17.08 25.42
CA ASP A 191 42.58 15.66 25.09
C ASP A 191 43.00 15.41 23.62
N GLY A 192 43.36 16.45 22.86
CA GLY A 192 44.36 16.34 21.80
C GLY A 192 44.02 15.52 20.55
N GLY A 193 42.78 15.54 20.03
CA GLY A 193 42.53 14.86 18.75
C GLY A 193 41.13 14.99 18.15
N SER A 194 40.99 15.77 17.07
CA SER A 194 39.72 15.85 16.33
C SER A 194 39.43 14.59 15.49
N ALA A 195 38.88 13.56 16.14
CA ALA A 195 38.25 12.43 15.47
C ALA A 195 37.03 12.91 14.66
N LYS A 196 37.28 13.36 13.41
CA LYS A 196 36.29 13.94 12.50
C LYS A 196 35.07 13.01 12.38
N LYS A 197 33.97 13.36 13.08
CA LYS A 197 32.68 12.69 12.93
C LYS A 197 32.30 12.71 11.45
N LYS A 198 32.34 11.53 10.81
CA LYS A 198 31.91 11.36 9.40
C LYS A 198 30.55 12.04 9.24
N LYS A 199 30.42 12.95 8.27
CA LYS A 199 29.14 13.61 7.96
C LYS A 199 28.05 12.53 7.90
N LYS A 200 26.97 12.70 8.67
CA LYS A 200 25.80 11.82 8.55
C LYS A 200 25.37 11.83 7.09
N THR A 201 25.56 10.70 6.40
CA THR A 201 25.06 10.54 5.03
C THR A 201 23.56 10.74 5.05
N THR A 202 23.06 11.60 4.15
CA THR A 202 21.62 11.81 3.93
C THR A 202 20.88 10.47 3.87
N ALA A 203 19.72 10.39 4.53
CA ALA A 203 19.07 9.13 4.88
C ALA A 203 19.00 8.13 3.72
N GLY A 204 19.73 7.01 3.86
CA GLY A 204 19.75 5.91 2.91
C GLY A 204 21.15 5.45 2.53
N GLY A 205 21.66 4.42 3.23
CA GLY A 205 22.70 3.55 2.70
C GLY A 205 22.20 2.70 1.51
N PRO A 206 22.87 1.60 1.14
CA PRO A 206 22.48 0.77 -0.01
C PRO A 206 20.99 0.37 -0.01
N VAL A 207 20.45 -0.02 1.15
CA VAL A 207 19.03 -0.36 1.34
C VAL A 207 18.09 0.82 1.10
N GLY A 208 18.48 2.04 1.49
CA GLY A 208 17.66 3.24 1.29
C GLY A 208 17.67 3.74 -0.16
N ARG A 209 18.83 3.67 -0.83
CA ARG A 209 18.89 3.88 -2.29
C ARG A 209 18.05 2.84 -3.04
N ARG A 210 18.16 1.56 -2.68
CA ARG A 210 17.37 0.46 -3.25
C ARG A 210 15.86 0.70 -3.06
N ARG A 211 15.39 1.02 -1.84
CA ARG A 211 13.98 1.37 -1.58
C ARG A 211 13.50 2.58 -2.38
N LYS A 212 14.30 3.63 -2.52
CA LYS A 212 13.93 4.82 -3.32
C LYS A 212 13.89 4.53 -4.82
N MET A 213 14.80 3.70 -5.31
CA MET A 213 14.79 3.20 -6.68
C MET A 213 13.53 2.35 -6.93
N GLN A 214 13.22 1.41 -6.03
CA GLN A 214 11.99 0.60 -6.07
C GLN A 214 10.70 1.44 -6.02
N SER A 215 10.65 2.52 -5.22
CA SER A 215 9.54 3.49 -5.27
C SER A 215 9.47 4.11 -6.65
N ASN A 216 10.55 4.75 -7.13
CA ASN A 216 10.57 5.41 -8.45
C ASN A 216 10.14 4.46 -9.60
N ILE A 217 10.46 3.17 -9.50
CA ILE A 217 10.05 2.10 -10.42
C ILE A 217 8.53 1.85 -10.33
N LEU A 218 8.00 1.50 -9.15
CA LEU A 218 6.55 1.31 -8.92
C LEU A 218 5.73 2.57 -9.25
N ASP A 219 6.30 3.74 -9.01
CA ASP A 219 5.74 5.04 -9.34
C ASP A 219 5.81 5.36 -10.84
N GLY A 220 6.46 4.55 -11.69
CA GLY A 220 6.62 4.82 -13.13
C GLY A 220 7.35 6.14 -13.41
N THR A 221 8.41 6.43 -12.66
CA THR A 221 9.28 7.64 -12.77
C THR A 221 10.78 7.31 -12.88
N TYR A 222 11.08 6.02 -13.01
CA TYR A 222 12.38 5.51 -13.41
C TYR A 222 12.53 5.57 -14.94
N HIS A 223 13.75 5.80 -15.41
CA HIS A 223 14.10 5.86 -16.82
C HIS A 223 15.52 5.31 -16.98
N ILE A 224 15.75 4.50 -18.00
CA ILE A 224 17.08 3.99 -18.36
C ILE A 224 17.96 5.17 -18.83
N GLY A 225 19.20 5.21 -18.35
CA GLY A 225 20.19 6.22 -18.73
C GLY A 225 20.06 7.57 -18.00
N ALA A 226 20.65 8.62 -18.58
CA ALA A 226 20.66 9.95 -17.98
C ALA A 226 19.26 10.58 -18.00
N ARG A 227 18.82 11.10 -16.84
CA ARG A 227 17.57 11.88 -16.76
C ARG A 227 17.71 13.16 -17.58
N SER A 228 16.73 13.41 -18.46
CA SER A 228 16.66 14.64 -19.26
C SER A 228 16.66 15.89 -18.37
N LEU A 229 17.21 16.99 -18.89
CA LEU A 229 17.21 18.29 -18.22
C LEU A 229 15.80 18.70 -17.79
N MET A 230 14.81 18.51 -18.68
CA MET A 230 13.38 18.66 -18.41
C MET A 230 12.95 17.93 -17.12
N ASN A 231 13.26 16.65 -16.99
CA ASN A 231 12.90 15.87 -15.80
C ASN A 231 13.64 16.36 -14.54
N LEU A 232 14.89 16.84 -14.66
CA LEU A 232 15.65 17.43 -13.55
C LEU A 232 15.08 18.78 -13.10
N CYS A 233 14.61 19.62 -14.03
CA CYS A 233 13.92 20.86 -13.74
C CYS A 233 12.59 20.60 -13.02
N ILE A 234 11.75 19.68 -13.52
CA ILE A 234 10.50 19.31 -12.83
C ILE A 234 10.79 18.69 -11.45
N ASP A 235 11.84 17.86 -11.32
CA ASP A 235 12.28 17.33 -10.03
C ASP A 235 12.77 18.41 -9.05
N THR A 236 13.10 19.61 -9.52
CA THR A 236 13.62 20.73 -8.73
C THR A 236 12.51 21.72 -8.38
N LEU A 237 11.63 22.04 -9.32
CA LEU A 237 10.33 22.68 -9.07
C LEU A 237 9.56 21.90 -7.99
N ALA A 238 9.41 20.58 -8.16
CA ALA A 238 8.73 19.69 -7.21
C ALA A 238 9.52 19.37 -5.92
N LYS A 239 10.56 20.16 -5.58
CA LYS A 239 11.17 20.26 -4.23
C LYS A 239 10.99 21.65 -3.62
N ASN A 240 10.78 22.66 -4.46
CA ASN A 240 10.73 24.08 -4.09
C ASN A 240 9.39 24.71 -4.51
N ILE A 241 8.30 23.92 -4.58
CA ILE A 241 7.03 24.35 -5.17
C ILE A 241 6.39 25.53 -4.43
N ALA A 242 6.67 25.66 -3.13
CA ALA A 242 6.28 26.81 -2.31
C ALA A 242 7.04 28.12 -2.63
N LEU A 243 7.97 28.10 -3.59
CA LEU A 243 8.68 29.28 -4.13
C LEU A 243 8.27 29.56 -5.59
N ALA A 244 7.29 28.84 -6.14
CA ALA A 244 6.76 29.06 -7.48
C ALA A 244 5.44 29.82 -7.38
N GLU A 245 5.44 31.08 -7.81
CA GLU A 245 4.24 31.93 -7.89
C GLU A 245 3.50 31.72 -9.23
N ASP A 246 4.25 31.44 -10.30
CA ASP A 246 3.76 31.14 -11.65
C ASP A 246 4.67 30.10 -12.32
N LEU A 247 4.15 29.40 -13.33
CA LEU A 247 4.94 28.58 -14.25
C LEU A 247 5.23 29.30 -15.58
N GLY A 248 4.49 30.35 -15.91
CA GLY A 248 4.53 31.09 -17.17
C GLY A 248 3.76 30.41 -18.30
N ASP A 249 3.94 30.92 -19.53
CA ASP A 249 3.37 30.35 -20.77
C ASP A 249 4.07 29.01 -21.15
N LEU A 250 3.92 27.98 -20.30
CA LEU A 250 4.32 26.61 -20.61
C LEU A 250 3.26 25.92 -21.48
N PRO A 251 3.66 25.16 -22.52
CA PRO A 251 2.73 24.36 -23.31
C PRO A 251 1.95 23.35 -22.46
N ALA A 252 0.66 23.16 -22.73
CA ALA A 252 -0.21 22.25 -21.97
C ALA A 252 0.35 20.82 -21.76
N PRO A 253 1.04 20.17 -22.73
CA PRO A 253 1.67 18.85 -22.50
C PRO A 253 2.80 18.83 -21.46
N LEU A 254 3.40 20.00 -21.16
CA LEU A 254 4.37 20.18 -20.08
C LEU A 254 3.64 20.44 -18.75
N VAL A 255 2.61 21.29 -18.75
CA VAL A 255 1.77 21.55 -17.56
C VAL A 255 1.15 20.25 -17.02
N ASP A 256 0.55 19.41 -17.88
CA ASP A 256 0.02 18.09 -17.48
C ASP A 256 1.11 17.19 -16.87
N ARG A 257 2.33 17.20 -17.43
CA ARG A 257 3.46 16.41 -16.90
C ARG A 257 3.89 16.89 -15.52
N ILE A 258 3.93 18.21 -15.30
CA ILE A 258 4.24 18.83 -14.01
C ILE A 258 3.15 18.50 -12.99
N ALA A 259 1.87 18.73 -13.33
CA ALA A 259 0.71 18.41 -12.49
C ALA A 259 0.69 16.93 -12.05
N ARG A 260 1.01 16.01 -12.98
CA ARG A 260 1.11 14.57 -12.74
C ARG A 260 2.23 14.21 -11.77
N ILE A 261 3.40 14.87 -11.85
CA ILE A 261 4.54 14.63 -10.95
C ILE A 261 4.31 15.23 -9.55
N LEU A 262 3.72 16.43 -9.47
CA LEU A 262 3.38 17.07 -8.20
C LEU A 262 2.26 16.32 -7.47
N SER A 263 1.23 15.87 -8.19
CA SER A 263 0.17 15.02 -7.63
C SER A 263 0.69 13.67 -7.13
N LYS A 264 1.61 13.01 -7.85
CA LYS A 264 2.30 11.79 -7.36
C LYS A 264 3.05 12.02 -6.04
N ARG A 265 3.51 13.25 -5.77
CA ARG A 265 4.15 13.64 -4.50
C ARG A 265 3.17 14.17 -3.45
N ARG A 266 1.85 14.17 -3.72
CA ARG A 266 0.80 14.80 -2.91
C ARG A 266 1.08 16.29 -2.63
N LEU A 267 1.68 16.97 -3.60
CA LEU A 267 2.02 18.40 -3.53
C LEU A 267 0.94 19.31 -4.13
N LEU A 268 -0.14 18.76 -4.69
CA LEU A 268 -1.30 19.55 -5.10
C LEU A 268 -2.14 19.92 -3.85
N ASP A 269 -2.53 21.19 -3.77
CA ASP A 269 -3.28 21.84 -2.71
C ASP A 269 -3.88 23.17 -3.24
N PRO A 270 -4.67 23.91 -2.44
CA PRO A 270 -5.34 25.13 -2.94
C PRO A 270 -4.38 26.23 -3.41
N ASN A 271 -3.19 26.34 -2.83
CA ASN A 271 -2.20 27.36 -3.20
C ASN A 271 -1.51 26.99 -4.52
N THR A 272 -1.14 25.73 -4.67
CA THR A 272 -0.50 25.22 -5.89
C THR A 272 -1.47 25.01 -7.05
N LEU A 273 -2.79 24.98 -6.81
CA LEU A 273 -3.81 24.78 -7.86
C LEU A 273 -3.72 25.82 -8.99
N GLU A 274 -3.56 27.10 -8.65
CA GLU A 274 -3.55 28.20 -9.63
C GLU A 274 -2.38 28.05 -10.65
N LEU A 275 -1.27 27.39 -10.27
CA LEU A 275 -0.14 27.06 -11.16
C LEU A 275 -0.52 26.16 -12.36
N PHE A 276 -1.70 25.56 -12.36
CA PHE A 276 -2.21 24.69 -13.44
C PHE A 276 -3.41 25.30 -14.18
N LEU A 277 -3.86 26.50 -13.82
CA LEU A 277 -5.07 27.12 -14.35
C LEU A 277 -4.73 28.28 -15.30
N GLN A 278 -4.57 27.95 -16.59
CA GLN A 278 -4.37 28.94 -17.65
C GLN A 278 -5.72 29.39 -18.24
N PRO A 279 -6.08 30.68 -18.29
CA PRO A 279 -7.38 31.15 -18.80
C PRO A 279 -7.69 30.85 -20.27
N LYS A 280 -6.67 30.44 -21.05
CA LYS A 280 -6.78 30.02 -22.45
C LYS A 280 -6.92 28.50 -22.61
N ALA A 281 -6.84 27.71 -21.53
CA ALA A 281 -6.88 26.26 -21.60
C ALA A 281 -8.29 25.72 -21.89
N GLU A 282 -8.36 24.62 -22.65
CA GLU A 282 -9.58 23.84 -22.85
C GLU A 282 -9.56 22.53 -22.05
N ASP A 283 -8.38 22.09 -21.59
CA ASP A 283 -8.15 20.88 -20.79
C ASP A 283 -7.63 21.21 -19.38
N VAL A 284 -8.28 20.71 -18.33
CA VAL A 284 -7.77 20.80 -16.94
C VAL A 284 -7.65 19.40 -16.32
N HIS A 285 -6.44 19.06 -15.87
CA HIS A 285 -6.05 17.71 -15.44
C HIS A 285 -5.53 17.66 -13.99
N ILE A 286 -6.43 17.50 -13.03
CA ILE A 286 -6.12 17.30 -11.61
C ILE A 286 -5.90 15.81 -11.33
N TYR A 287 -4.68 15.44 -10.93
CA TYR A 287 -4.27 14.06 -10.70
C TYR A 287 -4.35 13.61 -9.22
N ASP A 288 -4.45 14.53 -8.26
CA ASP A 288 -4.76 14.26 -6.85
C ASP A 288 -5.44 15.48 -6.19
N GLY A 289 -6.77 15.56 -6.30
CA GLY A 289 -7.60 16.62 -5.74
C GLY A 289 -7.94 16.47 -4.26
N ALA A 290 -7.33 15.51 -3.53
CA ALA A 290 -7.73 15.14 -2.17
C ALA A 290 -7.64 16.25 -1.12
N LYS A 291 -6.92 17.35 -1.40
CA LYS A 291 -6.79 18.53 -0.53
C LYS A 291 -7.60 19.76 -0.98
N LEU A 292 -8.32 19.68 -2.10
CA LEU A 292 -9.08 20.81 -2.64
C LEU A 292 -10.46 20.88 -1.99
N SER A 293 -10.92 22.08 -1.62
CA SER A 293 -12.31 22.31 -1.22
C SER A 293 -13.23 22.41 -2.43
N SER A 294 -14.55 22.37 -2.20
CA SER A 294 -15.56 22.60 -3.24
C SER A 294 -15.42 23.99 -3.88
N GLU A 295 -15.06 25.01 -3.10
CA GLU A 295 -14.76 26.36 -3.61
C GLU A 295 -13.52 26.35 -4.51
N ASN A 296 -12.47 25.61 -4.15
CA ASN A 296 -11.27 25.47 -4.99
C ASN A 296 -11.58 24.72 -6.29
N ILE A 297 -12.57 23.82 -6.29
CA ILE A 297 -13.04 23.16 -7.51
C ILE A 297 -13.90 24.12 -8.35
N MET A 298 -14.77 24.93 -7.74
CA MET A 298 -15.50 26.01 -8.44
C MET A 298 -14.54 27.03 -9.07
N ARG A 299 -13.42 27.33 -8.39
CA ARG A 299 -12.38 28.26 -8.85
C ARG A 299 -11.79 27.86 -10.22
N ILE A 300 -11.65 26.56 -10.49
CA ILE A 300 -11.20 26.04 -11.80
C ILE A 300 -12.02 26.64 -12.95
N PHE A 301 -13.35 26.63 -12.80
CA PHE A 301 -14.27 27.11 -13.83
C PHE A 301 -14.34 28.65 -13.92
N GLN A 302 -14.00 29.35 -12.83
CA GLN A 302 -13.87 30.81 -12.83
C GLN A 302 -12.62 31.27 -13.60
N VAL A 303 -11.49 30.58 -13.40
CA VAL A 303 -10.21 30.93 -14.03
C VAL A 303 -10.11 30.39 -15.45
N VAL A 304 -10.73 29.24 -15.75
CA VAL A 304 -10.71 28.58 -17.06
C VAL A 304 -12.13 28.53 -17.68
N PRO A 305 -12.70 29.67 -18.10
CA PRO A 305 -14.10 29.76 -18.55
C PRO A 305 -14.38 29.13 -19.92
N LYS A 306 -13.36 28.57 -20.58
CA LYS A 306 -13.44 27.85 -21.88
C LYS A 306 -13.16 26.35 -21.77
N ILE A 307 -13.18 25.79 -20.54
CA ILE A 307 -12.93 24.37 -20.31
C ILE A 307 -13.91 23.47 -21.07
N LYS A 308 -13.36 22.52 -21.84
CA LYS A 308 -14.07 21.45 -22.55
C LYS A 308 -13.82 20.09 -21.90
N ASN A 309 -12.60 19.85 -21.42
CA ASN A 309 -12.20 18.59 -20.81
C ASN A 309 -11.78 18.81 -19.35
N LEU A 310 -12.61 18.33 -18.43
CA LEU A 310 -12.28 18.27 -17.01
C LEU A 310 -11.91 16.85 -16.59
N LYS A 311 -10.81 16.72 -15.85
CA LYS A 311 -10.42 15.50 -15.15
C LYS A 311 -10.00 15.84 -13.74
N ILE A 312 -10.71 15.29 -12.76
CA ILE A 312 -10.32 15.35 -11.36
C ILE A 312 -10.28 13.94 -10.75
N ARG A 313 -9.10 13.58 -10.24
CA ARG A 313 -8.88 12.38 -9.41
C ARG A 313 -8.92 12.72 -7.93
N ASN A 314 -9.31 11.74 -7.11
CA ASN A 314 -9.51 11.91 -5.67
C ASN A 314 -10.41 13.12 -5.39
N ALA A 315 -11.53 13.19 -6.12
CA ALA A 315 -12.48 14.30 -6.19
C ALA A 315 -13.39 14.37 -4.95
N ILE A 316 -12.84 14.19 -3.76
CA ILE A 316 -13.58 13.91 -2.51
C ILE A 316 -14.53 15.06 -2.15
N GLN A 317 -14.14 16.31 -2.43
CA GLN A 317 -14.95 17.51 -2.20
C GLN A 317 -15.70 17.99 -3.46
N PHE A 318 -15.76 17.19 -4.52
CA PHE A 318 -16.68 17.42 -5.63
C PHE A 318 -18.06 16.94 -5.15
N LYS A 319 -18.93 17.89 -4.78
CA LYS A 319 -20.27 17.62 -4.26
C LYS A 319 -21.36 18.16 -5.18
N ASP A 320 -22.61 17.89 -4.83
CA ASP A 320 -23.80 18.45 -5.49
C ASP A 320 -23.74 19.98 -5.70
N GLU A 321 -23.23 20.75 -4.73
CA GLU A 321 -23.03 22.21 -4.87
C GLU A 321 -22.10 22.60 -6.04
N VAL A 322 -21.13 21.75 -6.37
CA VAL A 322 -20.20 21.95 -7.51
C VAL A 322 -20.89 21.57 -8.82
N MET A 323 -21.74 20.55 -8.81
CA MET A 323 -22.58 20.20 -9.97
C MET A 323 -23.58 21.33 -10.27
N ASP A 324 -24.31 21.82 -9.27
CA ASP A 324 -25.26 22.93 -9.42
C ASP A 324 -24.53 24.22 -9.86
N TYR A 325 -23.31 24.50 -9.36
CA TYR A 325 -22.48 25.60 -9.88
C TYR A 325 -22.18 25.43 -11.37
N VAL A 326 -21.74 24.24 -11.82
CA VAL A 326 -21.45 23.98 -13.24
C VAL A 326 -22.70 24.05 -14.12
N ILE A 327 -23.83 23.56 -13.63
CA ILE A 327 -25.13 23.64 -14.31
C ILE A 327 -25.56 25.10 -14.49
N SER A 328 -25.36 25.95 -13.48
CA SER A 328 -25.77 27.37 -13.45
C SER A 328 -25.01 28.31 -14.42
N ARG A 329 -24.10 27.78 -15.24
CA ARG A 329 -23.20 28.59 -16.09
C ARG A 329 -23.28 28.16 -17.55
N ASP A 330 -23.91 28.98 -18.38
CA ASP A 330 -24.13 28.69 -19.80
C ASP A 330 -22.84 28.51 -20.60
N ASN A 331 -21.75 29.17 -20.19
CA ASN A 331 -20.45 29.06 -20.85
C ASN A 331 -19.71 27.74 -20.56
N ILE A 332 -20.07 26.98 -19.51
CA ILE A 332 -19.42 25.70 -19.18
C ILE A 332 -20.18 24.57 -19.89
N ASN A 333 -19.55 23.95 -20.90
CA ASN A 333 -20.12 22.84 -21.64
C ASN A 333 -19.01 21.80 -21.90
N LEU A 334 -18.94 20.77 -21.05
CA LEU A 334 -17.84 19.81 -21.05
C LEU A 334 -18.05 18.70 -22.09
N GLU A 335 -17.23 18.71 -23.15
CA GLU A 335 -17.11 17.58 -24.08
C GLU A 335 -16.52 16.33 -23.41
N GLY A 336 -15.64 16.52 -22.41
CA GLY A 336 -15.04 15.45 -21.63
C GLY A 336 -15.16 15.69 -20.13
N PHE A 337 -15.89 14.83 -19.43
CA PHE A 337 -16.06 14.90 -17.98
C PHE A 337 -15.56 13.61 -17.33
N TYR A 338 -14.47 13.73 -16.55
CA TYR A 338 -13.87 12.66 -15.75
C TYR A 338 -13.96 13.01 -14.26
N LEU A 339 -14.62 12.15 -13.49
CA LEU A 339 -14.63 12.17 -12.03
C LEU A 339 -14.06 10.85 -11.48
N HIS A 340 -13.32 10.92 -10.38
CA HIS A 340 -12.85 9.74 -9.66
C HIS A 340 -12.89 9.97 -8.14
N GLY A 341 -13.64 9.16 -7.40
CA GLY A 341 -13.81 9.32 -5.94
C GLY A 341 -14.76 10.45 -5.56
N ALA A 342 -15.76 10.76 -6.40
CA ALA A 342 -16.72 11.83 -6.22
C ALA A 342 -18.01 11.36 -5.50
N ASN A 343 -17.84 10.65 -4.38
CA ASN A 343 -18.94 10.04 -3.61
C ASN A 343 -19.87 11.05 -2.89
N LEU A 344 -19.68 12.36 -3.09
CA LEU A 344 -20.54 13.43 -2.56
C LEU A 344 -21.38 14.13 -3.65
N VAL A 345 -21.30 13.66 -4.90
CA VAL A 345 -22.33 13.94 -5.91
C VAL A 345 -23.41 12.86 -5.81
N SER A 346 -24.68 13.22 -5.77
CA SER A 346 -25.81 12.29 -5.78
C SER A 346 -26.30 11.97 -7.20
N GLU A 347 -26.95 10.82 -7.38
CA GLU A 347 -27.47 10.37 -8.68
C GLU A 347 -28.42 11.40 -9.31
N THR A 348 -29.24 12.06 -8.50
CA THR A 348 -30.14 13.13 -8.97
C THR A 348 -29.38 14.31 -9.58
N HIS A 349 -28.17 14.63 -9.11
CA HIS A 349 -27.34 15.71 -9.67
C HIS A 349 -26.55 15.27 -10.91
N PHE A 350 -26.18 13.99 -11.02
CA PHE A 350 -25.76 13.43 -12.31
C PHE A 350 -26.89 13.53 -13.35
N ILE A 351 -28.12 13.18 -13.00
CA ILE A 351 -29.29 13.28 -13.88
C ILE A 351 -29.60 14.74 -14.24
N LYS A 352 -29.58 15.68 -13.27
CA LYS A 352 -29.68 17.13 -13.53
C LYS A 352 -28.64 17.59 -14.54
N TYR A 353 -27.36 17.23 -14.34
CA TYR A 353 -26.26 17.64 -15.21
C TYR A 353 -26.44 17.10 -16.63
N LEU A 354 -26.81 15.82 -16.77
CA LEU A 354 -27.06 15.23 -18.09
C LEU A 354 -28.22 15.92 -18.80
N LYS A 355 -29.32 16.21 -18.09
CA LYS A 355 -30.46 16.99 -18.61
C LYS A 355 -30.09 18.39 -19.09
N ALA A 356 -29.23 19.10 -18.35
CA ALA A 356 -28.85 20.48 -18.65
C ALA A 356 -27.69 20.62 -19.65
N LYS A 357 -26.72 19.70 -19.65
CA LYS A 357 -25.41 19.84 -20.34
C LYS A 357 -25.01 18.66 -21.24
N GLY A 358 -25.75 17.55 -21.19
CA GLY A 358 -25.40 16.29 -21.86
C GLY A 358 -25.22 16.37 -23.37
N GLN A 359 -25.88 17.32 -24.06
CA GLN A 359 -25.78 17.49 -25.51
C GLN A 359 -24.34 17.79 -26.00
N SER A 360 -23.51 18.40 -25.15
CA SER A 360 -22.09 18.65 -25.44
C SER A 360 -21.18 17.44 -25.19
N LEU A 361 -21.64 16.45 -24.41
CA LEU A 361 -20.82 15.45 -23.75
C LEU A 361 -20.46 14.29 -24.70
N ARG A 362 -19.19 14.21 -25.09
CA ARG A 362 -18.64 13.14 -25.93
C ARG A 362 -17.99 12.02 -25.13
N SER A 363 -17.47 12.36 -23.94
CA SER A 363 -16.66 11.46 -23.13
C SER A 363 -17.01 11.56 -21.64
N PHE A 364 -17.87 10.67 -21.16
CA PHE A 364 -18.22 10.56 -19.74
C PHE A 364 -17.46 9.43 -19.05
N LYS A 365 -16.81 9.71 -17.93
CA LYS A 365 -15.91 8.77 -17.23
C LYS A 365 -16.04 8.90 -15.72
N ILE A 366 -16.67 7.93 -15.07
CA ILE A 366 -16.78 7.85 -13.61
C ILE A 366 -16.01 6.64 -13.07
N TYR A 367 -15.31 6.88 -11.96
CA TYR A 367 -14.55 5.85 -11.23
C TYR A 367 -14.80 6.02 -9.73
N TYR A 368 -15.03 4.95 -8.99
CA TYR A 368 -15.25 5.04 -7.53
C TYR A 368 -16.29 6.12 -7.20
N THR A 369 -17.47 5.99 -7.84
CA THR A 369 -18.70 6.72 -7.45
C THR A 369 -19.65 5.82 -6.64
N ASP A 370 -19.22 4.58 -6.37
CA ASP A 370 -19.88 3.58 -5.54
C ASP A 370 -21.40 3.50 -5.77
N LYS A 371 -22.22 4.03 -4.87
CA LYS A 371 -23.69 3.94 -4.93
C LYS A 371 -24.39 5.16 -5.53
N HIS A 372 -23.63 6.14 -6.02
CA HIS A 372 -24.16 7.47 -6.37
C HIS A 372 -24.35 7.67 -7.88
N PHE A 373 -24.28 6.60 -8.65
CA PHE A 373 -24.60 6.56 -10.08
C PHE A 373 -25.11 5.16 -10.40
N GLY A 374 -26.40 5.02 -10.66
CA GLY A 374 -27.08 3.76 -10.91
C GLY A 374 -27.73 3.73 -12.30
N ASN A 375 -28.81 2.98 -12.41
CA ASN A 375 -29.48 2.75 -13.69
C ASN A 375 -30.15 4.03 -14.24
N GLU A 376 -30.75 4.87 -13.37
CA GLU A 376 -31.44 6.09 -13.80
C GLU A 376 -30.48 7.09 -14.46
N ALA A 377 -29.27 7.22 -13.93
CA ALA A 377 -28.23 8.03 -14.55
C ALA A 377 -27.70 7.44 -15.89
N VAL A 378 -27.79 6.12 -16.11
CA VAL A 378 -27.50 5.52 -17.43
C VAL A 378 -28.63 5.78 -18.42
N THR A 379 -29.89 5.67 -18.01
CA THR A 379 -31.05 6.07 -18.83
C THR A 379 -30.95 7.56 -19.24
N ALA A 380 -30.54 8.43 -18.31
CA ALA A 380 -30.30 9.85 -18.61
C ALA A 380 -29.14 10.11 -19.60
N LEU A 381 -28.15 9.20 -19.73
CA LEU A 381 -27.14 9.29 -20.80
C LEU A 381 -27.77 9.02 -22.16
N LYS A 382 -28.60 7.98 -22.28
CA LYS A 382 -29.35 7.63 -23.50
C LYS A 382 -30.27 8.77 -23.93
N GLU A 383 -30.98 9.39 -22.99
CA GLU A 383 -31.95 10.45 -23.28
C GLU A 383 -31.31 11.82 -23.61
N HIS A 384 -30.13 12.13 -23.06
CA HIS A 384 -29.60 13.50 -23.08
C HIS A 384 -28.15 13.67 -23.55
N ALA A 385 -27.41 12.58 -23.82
CA ALA A 385 -26.04 12.63 -24.34
C ALA A 385 -25.88 11.86 -25.67
N PRO A 386 -26.60 12.24 -26.75
CA PRO A 386 -26.58 11.52 -28.03
C PRO A 386 -25.22 11.53 -28.75
N ALA A 387 -24.34 12.48 -28.41
CA ALA A 387 -22.99 12.60 -28.97
C ALA A 387 -21.91 11.77 -28.22
N LEU A 388 -22.30 10.93 -27.26
CA LEU A 388 -21.40 10.21 -26.37
C LEU A 388 -20.66 9.06 -27.08
N ASN A 389 -19.40 9.30 -27.44
CA ASN A 389 -18.52 8.29 -28.06
C ASN A 389 -17.74 7.43 -27.05
N ARG A 390 -17.68 7.85 -25.78
CA ARG A 390 -16.89 7.16 -24.74
C ARG A 390 -17.58 7.20 -23.39
N LEU A 391 -17.89 6.02 -22.86
CA LEU A 391 -18.49 5.79 -21.55
C LEU A 391 -17.56 4.90 -20.72
N LYS A 392 -17.27 5.31 -19.49
CA LYS A 392 -16.59 4.47 -18.50
C LYS A 392 -17.32 4.54 -17.17
N ILE A 393 -17.74 3.39 -16.67
CA ILE A 393 -18.34 3.20 -15.35
C ILE A 393 -17.46 2.15 -14.66
N CYS A 394 -16.69 2.56 -13.64
CA CYS A 394 -15.71 1.68 -13.02
C CYS A 394 -15.69 1.77 -11.48
N HIS A 395 -15.53 0.63 -10.80
CA HIS A 395 -15.75 0.51 -9.37
C HIS A 395 -17.08 1.16 -8.94
N ASN A 396 -18.16 0.69 -9.55
CA ASN A 396 -19.52 1.15 -9.30
C ASN A 396 -20.36 0.02 -8.67
N GLN A 397 -21.20 0.37 -7.70
CA GLN A 397 -21.96 -0.58 -6.88
C GLN A 397 -23.45 -0.62 -7.23
N GLU A 398 -23.96 0.27 -8.08
CA GLU A 398 -25.40 0.48 -8.26
C GLU A 398 -25.93 0.14 -9.67
N VAL A 399 -25.14 0.31 -10.73
CA VAL A 399 -25.54 -0.10 -12.08
C VAL A 399 -25.71 -1.63 -12.15
N SER A 400 -26.91 -2.08 -12.52
CA SER A 400 -27.24 -3.50 -12.75
C SER A 400 -27.20 -3.85 -14.25
N GLY A 401 -27.54 -5.10 -14.57
CA GLY A 401 -27.73 -5.53 -15.97
C GLY A 401 -28.77 -4.70 -16.74
N ASP A 402 -29.71 -4.05 -16.06
CA ASP A 402 -30.72 -3.21 -16.73
C ASP A 402 -30.12 -1.88 -17.18
N GLY A 403 -29.32 -1.22 -16.33
CA GLY A 403 -28.52 -0.08 -16.75
C GLY A 403 -27.50 -0.45 -17.84
N VAL A 404 -26.88 -1.63 -17.78
CA VAL A 404 -26.01 -2.11 -18.87
C VAL A 404 -26.80 -2.38 -20.16
N ARG A 405 -28.06 -2.83 -20.08
CA ARG A 405 -28.92 -3.03 -21.26
C ARG A 405 -29.21 -1.71 -21.97
N GLU A 406 -29.47 -0.63 -21.24
CA GLU A 406 -29.70 0.71 -21.79
C GLU A 406 -28.49 1.27 -22.58
N ILE A 407 -27.26 0.82 -22.29
CA ILE A 407 -26.05 1.19 -23.05
C ILE A 407 -26.15 0.74 -24.52
N ALA A 408 -26.96 -0.28 -24.84
CA ALA A 408 -27.21 -0.72 -26.21
C ALA A 408 -27.81 0.37 -27.11
N GLU A 409 -28.45 1.41 -26.54
CA GLU A 409 -29.04 2.52 -27.30
C GLU A 409 -28.07 3.68 -27.57
N LEU A 410 -26.86 3.66 -26.99
CA LEU A 410 -25.82 4.64 -27.26
C LEU A 410 -25.11 4.34 -28.60
N LYS A 411 -25.83 4.44 -29.73
CA LYS A 411 -25.35 3.98 -31.06
C LYS A 411 -24.08 4.69 -31.58
N GLN A 412 -23.68 5.82 -30.98
CA GLN A 412 -22.42 6.54 -31.29
C GLN A 412 -21.21 6.07 -30.46
N LEU A 413 -21.40 5.11 -29.54
CA LEU A 413 -20.38 4.70 -28.58
C LEU A 413 -19.27 3.87 -29.25
N GLN A 414 -18.05 4.43 -29.29
CA GLN A 414 -16.86 3.75 -29.80
C GLN A 414 -16.02 3.12 -28.69
N HIS A 415 -16.23 3.53 -27.43
CA HIS A 415 -15.37 3.09 -26.32
C HIS A 415 -16.16 2.88 -25.04
N LEU A 416 -16.46 1.61 -24.72
CA LEU A 416 -17.08 1.18 -23.48
C LEU A 416 -16.03 0.71 -22.47
N SER A 417 -16.25 0.94 -21.18
CA SER A 417 -15.55 0.20 -20.13
C SER A 417 -16.43 0.06 -18.89
N LEU A 418 -16.60 -1.18 -18.44
CA LEU A 418 -17.45 -1.57 -17.33
C LEU A 418 -16.62 -2.38 -16.31
N ASP A 419 -16.84 -2.06 -15.05
CA ASP A 419 -16.14 -2.56 -13.87
C ASP A 419 -17.11 -2.30 -12.71
N LEU A 420 -17.94 -3.30 -12.42
CA LEU A 420 -19.17 -3.22 -11.63
C LEU A 420 -19.13 -4.26 -10.51
N HIS A 421 -19.71 -3.95 -9.34
CA HIS A 421 -19.80 -4.89 -8.21
C HIS A 421 -21.08 -5.74 -8.25
N LYS A 422 -22.14 -5.29 -8.92
CA LYS A 422 -23.30 -6.12 -9.22
C LYS A 422 -22.95 -7.04 -10.40
N SER A 423 -23.17 -8.35 -10.26
CA SER A 423 -23.03 -9.26 -11.40
C SER A 423 -24.03 -8.89 -12.51
N VAL A 424 -23.62 -9.12 -13.75
CA VAL A 424 -24.40 -8.88 -14.96
C VAL A 424 -24.25 -10.11 -15.84
N HIS A 425 -25.38 -10.73 -16.16
CA HIS A 425 -25.44 -11.97 -16.91
C HIS A 425 -25.04 -11.77 -18.39
N SER A 426 -24.51 -12.82 -19.02
CA SER A 426 -23.90 -12.80 -20.36
C SER A 426 -24.85 -12.27 -21.45
N ASP A 427 -26.14 -12.58 -21.37
CA ASP A 427 -27.15 -12.15 -22.36
C ASP A 427 -27.20 -10.62 -22.53
N VAL A 428 -27.00 -9.87 -21.44
CA VAL A 428 -27.00 -8.41 -21.43
C VAL A 428 -25.82 -7.88 -22.26
N TYR A 429 -24.62 -8.45 -22.07
CA TYR A 429 -23.45 -8.08 -22.85
C TYR A 429 -23.59 -8.50 -24.31
N VAL A 430 -24.16 -9.69 -24.59
CA VAL A 430 -24.50 -10.12 -25.95
C VAL A 430 -25.48 -9.16 -26.62
N HIS A 431 -26.48 -8.65 -25.90
CA HIS A 431 -27.44 -7.65 -26.39
C HIS A 431 -26.77 -6.31 -26.73
N VAL A 432 -25.88 -5.82 -25.87
CA VAL A 432 -25.09 -4.59 -26.14
C VAL A 432 -24.19 -4.80 -27.36
N LEU A 433 -23.46 -5.92 -27.45
CA LEU A 433 -22.56 -6.23 -28.55
C LEU A 433 -23.28 -6.35 -29.90
N LYS A 434 -24.48 -6.95 -29.93
CA LYS A 434 -25.33 -6.99 -31.14
C LYS A 434 -25.82 -5.61 -31.59
N ASN A 435 -25.93 -4.64 -30.69
CA ASN A 435 -26.44 -3.30 -31.01
C ASN A 435 -25.34 -2.28 -31.39
N ILE A 436 -24.18 -2.32 -30.71
CA ILE A 436 -23.12 -1.31 -30.89
C ILE A 436 -21.73 -1.89 -31.19
N GLY A 437 -21.57 -3.22 -31.16
CA GLY A 437 -20.27 -3.89 -31.29
C GLY A 437 -19.49 -3.53 -32.57
N ALA A 438 -20.19 -3.34 -33.69
CA ALA A 438 -19.56 -2.96 -34.96
C ALA A 438 -18.82 -1.61 -34.89
N GLY A 439 -19.32 -0.67 -34.08
CA GLY A 439 -18.70 0.65 -33.87
C GLY A 439 -17.66 0.69 -32.73
N LEU A 440 -17.55 -0.36 -31.92
CA LEU A 440 -16.63 -0.38 -30.78
C LEU A 440 -15.17 -0.52 -31.23
N LYS A 441 -14.38 0.50 -30.87
CA LYS A 441 -12.91 0.51 -30.87
C LYS A 441 -12.30 0.10 -29.54
N THR A 442 -13.08 0.14 -28.47
CA THR A 442 -12.67 -0.38 -27.15
C THR A 442 -13.83 -1.05 -26.44
N LEU A 443 -13.64 -2.32 -26.12
CA LEU A 443 -14.40 -3.05 -25.11
C LEU A 443 -13.48 -3.33 -23.92
N SER A 444 -13.99 -3.16 -22.70
CA SER A 444 -13.22 -3.39 -21.49
C SER A 444 -14.14 -3.77 -20.34
N LEU A 445 -14.39 -5.07 -20.20
CA LEU A 445 -15.08 -5.68 -19.06
C LEU A 445 -14.03 -6.08 -18.01
N LYS A 446 -14.29 -5.83 -16.72
CA LYS A 446 -13.36 -6.18 -15.62
C LYS A 446 -14.11 -6.76 -14.44
N MET A 447 -13.46 -7.70 -13.74
CA MET A 447 -14.00 -8.39 -12.57
C MET A 447 -15.32 -9.08 -12.92
N VAL A 448 -15.27 -9.93 -13.94
CA VAL A 448 -16.44 -10.57 -14.57
C VAL A 448 -16.38 -12.11 -14.47
N PRO A 449 -16.42 -12.68 -13.25
CA PRO A 449 -16.22 -14.11 -13.02
C PRO A 449 -17.26 -14.96 -13.73
N GLU A 450 -18.53 -14.54 -13.70
CA GLU A 450 -19.70 -15.28 -14.17
C GLU A 450 -19.96 -15.18 -15.69
N ILE A 451 -19.22 -14.36 -16.45
CA ILE A 451 -19.44 -14.25 -17.90
C ILE A 451 -18.84 -15.46 -18.62
N ASP A 452 -19.65 -16.07 -19.49
CA ASP A 452 -19.33 -17.25 -20.29
C ASP A 452 -18.92 -16.95 -21.75
N ASN A 453 -18.68 -18.03 -22.51
CA ASN A 453 -18.24 -18.00 -23.90
C ASN A 453 -19.17 -17.25 -24.87
N THR A 454 -20.48 -17.14 -24.60
CA THR A 454 -21.43 -16.46 -25.51
C THR A 454 -21.08 -14.99 -25.73
N VAL A 455 -20.39 -14.34 -24.79
CA VAL A 455 -19.85 -12.99 -24.96
C VAL A 455 -18.62 -12.99 -25.87
N LEU A 456 -17.76 -14.02 -25.83
CA LEU A 456 -16.66 -14.18 -26.78
C LEU A 456 -17.19 -14.42 -28.20
N ASP A 457 -18.15 -15.33 -28.35
CA ASP A 457 -18.83 -15.62 -29.62
C ASP A 457 -19.55 -14.37 -30.16
N ALA A 458 -20.14 -13.53 -29.29
CA ALA A 458 -20.75 -12.26 -29.68
C ALA A 458 -19.74 -11.15 -30.03
N ILE A 459 -18.56 -11.11 -29.41
CA ILE A 459 -17.47 -10.22 -29.83
C ILE A 459 -17.00 -10.63 -31.22
N HIS A 460 -16.75 -11.93 -31.44
CA HIS A 460 -16.37 -12.47 -32.75
C HIS A 460 -17.41 -12.10 -33.82
N ALA A 461 -18.70 -12.38 -33.58
CA ALA A 461 -19.75 -12.16 -34.55
C ALA A 461 -20.03 -10.67 -34.88
N ASN A 462 -19.88 -9.74 -33.92
CA ASN A 462 -20.37 -8.36 -34.08
C ASN A 462 -19.29 -7.27 -34.11
N CYS A 463 -18.08 -7.51 -33.58
CA CYS A 463 -17.04 -6.48 -33.53
C CYS A 463 -16.15 -6.52 -34.77
N ARG A 464 -15.90 -5.34 -35.37
CA ARG A 464 -15.14 -5.17 -36.64
C ARG A 464 -14.13 -4.03 -36.63
N SER A 465 -13.98 -3.33 -35.51
CA SER A 465 -13.10 -2.16 -35.36
C SER A 465 -12.42 -2.08 -33.99
N LEU A 466 -12.41 -3.17 -33.21
CA LEU A 466 -11.75 -3.19 -31.91
C LEU A 466 -10.24 -3.03 -32.07
N GLU A 467 -9.72 -1.92 -31.57
CA GLU A 467 -8.28 -1.70 -31.37
C GLU A 467 -7.84 -2.26 -30.00
N LYS A 468 -8.78 -2.35 -29.05
CA LYS A 468 -8.54 -2.72 -27.66
C LYS A 468 -9.65 -3.59 -27.08
N LEU A 469 -9.27 -4.79 -26.65
CA LEU A 469 -10.11 -5.69 -25.87
C LEU A 469 -9.54 -5.84 -24.45
N ARG A 470 -10.43 -5.84 -23.47
CA ARG A 470 -10.15 -6.32 -22.11
C ARG A 470 -11.34 -7.12 -21.58
N ILE A 471 -11.04 -8.28 -21.01
CA ILE A 471 -11.94 -9.11 -20.20
C ILE A 471 -11.07 -9.60 -19.04
N THR A 472 -11.41 -9.34 -17.78
CA THR A 472 -10.55 -9.73 -16.64
C THR A 472 -11.28 -10.46 -15.56
N ASP A 473 -10.57 -11.38 -14.92
CA ASP A 473 -11.05 -12.18 -13.80
C ASP A 473 -12.32 -12.98 -14.17
N SER A 474 -12.38 -13.54 -15.39
CA SER A 474 -13.43 -14.51 -15.79
C SER A 474 -13.03 -15.92 -15.34
N GLU A 475 -14.00 -16.64 -14.79
CA GLU A 475 -13.82 -17.98 -14.22
C GLU A 475 -14.59 -19.06 -14.99
N VAL A 476 -15.46 -18.65 -15.94
CA VAL A 476 -16.39 -19.50 -16.70
C VAL A 476 -16.04 -19.61 -18.21
N MET A 477 -15.34 -18.64 -18.79
CA MET A 477 -14.87 -18.75 -20.19
C MET A 477 -13.86 -19.90 -20.36
N THR A 478 -13.88 -20.60 -21.49
CA THR A 478 -12.95 -21.72 -21.78
C THR A 478 -11.91 -21.34 -22.84
N ASP A 479 -10.81 -22.08 -22.88
CA ASP A 479 -9.74 -21.95 -23.88
C ASP A 479 -10.27 -22.16 -25.31
N GLU A 480 -11.26 -23.04 -25.47
CA GLU A 480 -11.97 -23.22 -26.74
C GLU A 480 -12.75 -21.95 -27.15
N GLY A 481 -13.42 -21.28 -26.20
CA GLY A 481 -14.08 -19.99 -26.45
C GLY A 481 -13.09 -18.88 -26.85
N PHE A 482 -11.90 -18.87 -26.23
CA PHE A 482 -10.83 -17.95 -26.65
C PHE A 482 -10.25 -18.32 -28.02
N ALA A 483 -10.11 -19.61 -28.36
CA ALA A 483 -9.70 -20.04 -29.69
C ALA A 483 -10.72 -19.63 -30.76
N ARG A 484 -12.03 -19.88 -30.54
CA ARG A 484 -13.11 -19.44 -31.43
C ARG A 484 -13.19 -17.92 -31.59
N LEU A 485 -12.85 -17.15 -30.56
CA LEU A 485 -12.79 -15.68 -30.67
C LEU A 485 -11.77 -15.23 -31.73
N PHE A 486 -10.56 -15.82 -31.74
CA PHE A 486 -9.45 -15.32 -32.55
C PHE A 486 -9.26 -16.03 -33.89
N ASN A 487 -9.68 -17.29 -34.03
CA ASN A 487 -9.68 -17.99 -35.32
C ASN A 487 -10.62 -17.28 -36.31
N ASP A 488 -10.15 -17.03 -37.54
CA ASP A 488 -10.91 -16.46 -38.67
C ASP A 488 -11.72 -15.18 -38.36
N TRP A 489 -11.33 -14.42 -37.34
CA TRP A 489 -12.06 -13.23 -36.91
C TRP A 489 -11.87 -12.05 -37.88
N GLU A 490 -12.97 -11.52 -38.42
CA GLU A 490 -12.98 -10.40 -39.37
C GLU A 490 -12.51 -9.04 -38.77
N ASN A 491 -12.18 -8.96 -37.48
CA ASN A 491 -11.69 -7.75 -36.84
C ASN A 491 -10.17 -7.60 -37.08
N PRO A 492 -9.64 -6.41 -37.44
CA PRO A 492 -8.20 -6.21 -37.54
C PRO A 492 -7.43 -6.59 -36.26
N GLY A 493 -6.16 -6.99 -36.41
CA GLY A 493 -5.31 -7.39 -35.29
C GLY A 493 -5.28 -6.34 -34.15
N LEU A 494 -5.46 -6.80 -32.91
CA LEU A 494 -5.58 -5.91 -31.74
C LEU A 494 -4.28 -5.14 -31.46
N ILE A 495 -4.42 -3.93 -30.90
CA ILE A 495 -3.30 -3.08 -30.45
C ILE A 495 -3.08 -3.21 -28.93
N THR A 496 -4.14 -3.44 -28.16
CA THR A 496 -4.04 -3.84 -26.74
C THR A 496 -4.97 -4.99 -26.43
N LEU A 497 -4.45 -6.02 -25.78
CA LEU A 497 -5.24 -7.12 -25.21
C LEU A 497 -4.89 -7.32 -23.75
N ASP A 498 -5.91 -7.52 -22.92
CA ASP A 498 -5.79 -7.73 -21.49
C ASP A 498 -6.82 -8.79 -21.04
N LEU A 499 -6.31 -10.00 -20.80
CA LEU A 499 -7.06 -11.19 -20.40
C LEU A 499 -6.64 -11.66 -19.00
N GLN A 500 -6.15 -10.76 -18.15
CA GLN A 500 -5.60 -11.12 -16.85
C GLN A 500 -6.61 -11.92 -16.00
N LYS A 501 -6.11 -12.99 -15.38
CA LYS A 501 -6.85 -13.92 -14.53
C LYS A 501 -8.10 -14.52 -15.20
N CYS A 502 -8.20 -14.56 -16.53
CA CYS A 502 -9.13 -15.48 -17.18
C CYS A 502 -8.59 -16.90 -16.96
N ARG A 503 -9.09 -17.58 -15.91
CA ARG A 503 -8.55 -18.83 -15.33
C ARG A 503 -9.58 -19.50 -14.42
N GLN A 504 -9.54 -20.82 -14.31
CA GLN A 504 -10.24 -21.54 -13.23
C GLN A 504 -9.81 -21.04 -11.83
N LEU A 505 -10.72 -21.01 -10.85
CA LEU A 505 -10.41 -20.85 -9.41
C LEU A 505 -10.72 -22.10 -8.57
N ASP A 506 -9.97 -23.20 -8.77
CA ASP A 506 -9.83 -24.19 -7.69
C ASP A 506 -8.70 -23.79 -6.72
N SER A 507 -8.94 -24.04 -5.43
CA SER A 507 -7.99 -23.89 -4.32
C SER A 507 -7.55 -25.22 -3.71
N ALA A 508 -8.29 -26.31 -3.94
CA ALA A 508 -7.89 -27.67 -3.56
C ALA A 508 -6.89 -28.26 -4.56
N HIS A 509 -7.14 -28.15 -5.87
CA HIS A 509 -6.29 -28.65 -6.94
C HIS A 509 -5.88 -27.52 -7.92
N PRO A 510 -5.19 -26.45 -7.47
CA PRO A 510 -4.91 -25.23 -8.25
C PRO A 510 -4.03 -25.40 -9.51
N ARG A 511 -3.71 -26.63 -9.91
CA ARG A 511 -3.00 -27.01 -11.15
C ARG A 511 -3.80 -27.93 -12.08
N ALA A 512 -4.83 -28.60 -11.58
CA ALA A 512 -5.77 -29.31 -12.43
C ALA A 512 -6.66 -28.26 -13.13
N ASN A 513 -7.02 -28.52 -14.39
CA ASN A 513 -8.00 -27.73 -15.13
C ASN A 513 -8.62 -28.62 -16.23
N PRO A 514 -9.46 -29.62 -15.85
CA PRO A 514 -9.98 -30.61 -16.80
C PRO A 514 -10.86 -29.98 -17.87
N ASP A 515 -11.58 -28.91 -17.52
CA ASP A 515 -12.53 -28.21 -18.39
C ASP A 515 -11.88 -27.09 -19.24
N ASN A 516 -10.55 -26.92 -19.12
CA ASN A 516 -9.76 -25.87 -19.79
C ASN A 516 -10.34 -24.45 -19.60
N LEU A 517 -10.73 -24.12 -18.37
CA LEU A 517 -11.27 -22.82 -17.98
C LEU A 517 -10.18 -21.73 -17.95
N GLY A 518 -10.46 -20.62 -18.61
CA GLY A 518 -9.55 -19.51 -18.86
C GLY A 518 -8.75 -19.61 -20.15
N LEU A 519 -7.83 -18.67 -20.35
CA LEU A 519 -6.89 -18.70 -21.46
C LEU A 519 -5.80 -19.76 -21.19
N CYS A 520 -5.75 -20.77 -22.06
CA CYS A 520 -4.77 -21.86 -22.03
C CYS A 520 -4.04 -21.92 -23.39
N SER A 521 -3.49 -23.08 -23.77
CA SER A 521 -2.58 -23.18 -24.92
C SER A 521 -3.21 -22.91 -26.29
N ASN A 522 -4.47 -23.26 -26.54
CA ASN A 522 -5.06 -23.15 -27.89
C ASN A 522 -5.60 -21.74 -28.15
N GLY A 523 -6.28 -21.14 -27.18
CA GLY A 523 -6.68 -19.75 -27.22
C GLY A 523 -5.47 -18.81 -27.29
N PHE A 524 -4.35 -19.14 -26.61
CA PHE A 524 -3.11 -18.36 -26.71
C PHE A 524 -2.44 -18.43 -28.09
N ARG A 525 -2.44 -19.61 -28.74
CA ARG A 525 -1.96 -19.76 -30.14
C ARG A 525 -2.78 -18.88 -31.09
N ALA A 526 -4.10 -19.05 -31.10
CA ALA A 526 -5.02 -18.30 -31.97
C ALA A 526 -4.90 -16.78 -31.77
N LEU A 527 -4.85 -16.33 -30.50
CA LEU A 527 -4.62 -14.94 -30.10
C LEU A 527 -3.35 -14.34 -30.72
N MET A 528 -2.25 -15.09 -30.70
CA MET A 528 -0.94 -14.64 -31.17
C MET A 528 -0.78 -14.74 -32.69
N GLU A 529 -1.45 -15.69 -33.33
CA GLU A 529 -1.57 -15.79 -34.79
C GLU A 529 -2.36 -14.60 -35.35
N HIS A 530 -3.56 -14.34 -34.80
CA HIS A 530 -4.43 -13.23 -35.20
C HIS A 530 -3.83 -11.84 -34.88
N SER A 531 -3.42 -11.63 -33.63
CA SER A 531 -3.11 -10.28 -33.10
C SER A 531 -1.63 -10.02 -32.83
N GLY A 532 -0.77 -11.05 -32.78
CA GLY A 532 0.61 -10.92 -32.29
C GLY A 532 1.45 -9.90 -33.06
N ARG A 533 1.18 -9.71 -34.36
CA ARG A 533 1.93 -8.78 -35.22
C ARG A 533 1.61 -7.30 -34.98
N THR A 534 0.43 -6.99 -34.42
CA THR A 534 -0.08 -5.63 -34.18
C THR A 534 -0.13 -5.25 -32.71
N LEU A 535 -0.12 -6.24 -31.80
CA LEU A 535 -0.19 -6.01 -30.36
C LEU A 535 0.99 -5.16 -29.88
N ARG A 536 0.67 -4.07 -29.17
CA ARG A 536 1.65 -3.20 -28.49
C ARG A 536 1.72 -3.47 -27.00
N HIS A 537 0.60 -3.87 -26.42
CA HIS A 537 0.45 -4.18 -24.99
C HIS A 537 -0.33 -5.49 -24.85
N LEU A 538 0.26 -6.50 -24.23
CA LEU A 538 -0.37 -7.79 -23.95
C LEU A 538 -0.29 -8.10 -22.45
N ASN A 539 -1.44 -8.35 -21.83
CA ASN A 539 -1.54 -8.79 -20.44
C ASN A 539 -2.29 -10.12 -20.36
N ILE A 540 -1.60 -11.16 -19.91
CA ILE A 540 -2.14 -12.52 -19.65
C ILE A 540 -1.74 -12.98 -18.25
N HIS A 541 -1.56 -12.03 -17.32
CA HIS A 541 -1.23 -12.29 -15.91
C HIS A 541 -2.15 -13.36 -15.31
N ALA A 542 -1.54 -14.37 -14.67
CA ALA A 542 -2.20 -15.50 -14.03
C ALA A 542 -3.04 -16.41 -14.95
N CYS A 543 -2.90 -16.32 -16.28
CA CYS A 543 -3.34 -17.36 -17.23
C CYS A 543 -2.41 -18.58 -17.11
N ARG A 544 -2.57 -19.32 -16.00
CA ARG A 544 -1.58 -20.28 -15.48
C ARG A 544 -1.45 -21.58 -16.29
N HIS A 545 -2.42 -21.88 -17.16
CA HIS A 545 -2.54 -23.14 -17.90
C HIS A 545 -2.10 -23.03 -19.38
N ILE A 546 -1.51 -21.90 -19.78
CA ILE A 546 -0.75 -21.82 -21.04
C ILE A 546 0.52 -22.67 -20.87
N SER A 547 0.63 -23.74 -21.66
CA SER A 547 1.72 -24.71 -21.52
C SER A 547 3.05 -24.19 -22.06
N ARG A 548 4.15 -24.83 -21.65
CA ARG A 548 5.51 -24.47 -22.07
C ARG A 548 5.66 -24.52 -23.60
N GLU A 549 5.06 -25.53 -24.22
CA GLU A 549 5.12 -25.81 -25.65
C GLU A 549 4.44 -24.67 -26.42
N ALA A 550 3.26 -24.22 -25.99
CA ALA A 550 2.58 -23.08 -26.60
C ALA A 550 3.38 -21.78 -26.51
N PHE A 551 4.12 -21.54 -25.42
CA PHE A 551 5.07 -20.42 -25.34
C PHE A 551 6.26 -20.57 -26.28
N GLU A 552 6.82 -21.78 -26.43
CA GLU A 552 7.99 -22.04 -27.29
C GLU A 552 7.64 -22.06 -28.80
N GLU A 553 6.42 -22.44 -29.15
CA GLU A 553 5.84 -22.32 -30.50
C GLU A 553 5.53 -20.86 -30.85
N VAL A 554 4.79 -20.15 -30.00
CA VAL A 554 4.48 -18.72 -30.21
C VAL A 554 5.76 -17.90 -30.33
N PHE A 555 6.71 -18.07 -29.42
CA PHE A 555 8.00 -17.37 -29.45
C PHE A 555 9.10 -18.23 -30.11
N SER A 556 8.76 -18.87 -31.24
CA SER A 556 9.72 -19.60 -32.08
C SER A 556 10.82 -18.67 -32.65
N ALA A 557 11.88 -19.27 -33.20
CA ALA A 557 12.94 -18.54 -33.89
C ALA A 557 12.47 -17.86 -35.19
N GLN A 558 11.31 -18.27 -35.72
CA GLN A 558 10.67 -17.75 -36.93
C GLN A 558 9.63 -16.66 -36.63
N SER A 559 9.10 -16.62 -35.40
CA SER A 559 8.07 -15.67 -34.96
C SER A 559 8.66 -14.28 -34.74
N VAL A 560 8.04 -13.25 -35.35
CA VAL A 560 8.39 -11.84 -35.16
C VAL A 560 7.15 -11.01 -34.83
N TYR A 561 7.19 -10.34 -33.68
CA TYR A 561 6.14 -9.50 -33.13
C TYR A 561 6.66 -8.05 -33.06
N PRO A 562 6.61 -7.30 -34.18
CA PRO A 562 7.38 -6.08 -34.35
C PRO A 562 6.88 -4.91 -33.50
N ASP A 563 5.59 -4.86 -33.16
CA ASP A 563 5.01 -3.69 -32.49
C ASP A 563 4.91 -3.83 -30.96
N LEU A 564 5.19 -5.02 -30.40
CA LEU A 564 5.04 -5.33 -28.98
C LEU A 564 6.05 -4.58 -28.12
N ARG A 565 5.55 -3.83 -27.12
CA ARG A 565 6.33 -2.92 -26.27
C ARG A 565 6.27 -3.33 -24.80
N ASP A 566 5.09 -3.68 -24.32
CA ASP A 566 4.87 -4.03 -22.91
C ASP A 566 4.17 -5.39 -22.81
N LEU A 567 4.76 -6.32 -22.05
CA LEU A 567 4.27 -7.69 -21.89
C LEU A 567 4.14 -8.07 -20.41
N GLU A 568 2.94 -8.43 -19.98
CA GLU A 568 2.64 -8.86 -18.62
C GLU A 568 2.23 -10.34 -18.62
N ILE A 569 3.13 -11.19 -18.11
CA ILE A 569 3.01 -12.66 -18.05
C ILE A 569 3.24 -13.19 -16.63
N SER A 570 3.17 -12.33 -15.62
CA SER A 570 3.30 -12.69 -14.21
C SER A 570 2.32 -13.80 -13.79
N PHE A 571 2.77 -14.73 -12.96
CA PHE A 571 2.04 -15.94 -12.53
C PHE A 571 1.65 -16.93 -13.66
N CYS A 572 2.23 -16.87 -14.86
CA CYS A 572 2.25 -18.01 -15.77
C CYS A 572 3.32 -19.02 -15.29
N GLU A 573 2.90 -20.18 -14.74
CA GLU A 573 3.79 -21.14 -14.05
C GLU A 573 4.86 -21.74 -14.99
N GLU A 574 4.59 -21.86 -16.29
CA GLU A 574 5.48 -22.51 -17.27
C GLU A 574 6.54 -21.59 -17.91
N VAL A 575 6.55 -20.29 -17.61
CA VAL A 575 7.54 -19.35 -18.17
C VAL A 575 8.93 -19.61 -17.59
N THR A 576 9.88 -19.97 -18.46
CA THR A 576 11.28 -20.28 -18.13
C THR A 576 12.26 -19.21 -18.64
N ASP A 577 13.52 -19.27 -18.19
CA ASP A 577 14.61 -18.44 -18.73
C ASP A 577 14.75 -18.54 -20.26
N PHE A 578 14.50 -19.72 -20.84
CA PHE A 578 14.52 -19.93 -22.29
C PHE A 578 13.38 -19.19 -23.00
N ILE A 579 12.15 -19.29 -22.48
CA ILE A 579 10.97 -18.59 -23.01
C ILE A 579 11.18 -17.07 -22.97
N VAL A 580 11.65 -16.53 -21.85
CA VAL A 580 11.95 -15.08 -21.74
C VAL A 580 13.02 -14.65 -22.75
N GLY A 581 14.07 -15.45 -22.92
CA GLY A 581 15.09 -15.23 -23.95
C GLY A 581 14.55 -15.31 -25.38
N SER A 582 13.56 -16.17 -25.64
CA SER A 582 12.87 -16.26 -26.94
C SER A 582 11.97 -15.06 -27.20
N ILE A 583 11.14 -14.65 -26.23
CA ILE A 583 10.33 -13.43 -26.33
C ILE A 583 11.22 -12.21 -26.64
N PHE A 584 12.38 -12.09 -25.99
CA PHE A 584 13.30 -10.98 -26.28
C PHE A 584 13.90 -10.97 -27.69
N ARG A 585 13.94 -12.13 -28.38
CA ARG A 585 14.32 -12.27 -29.80
C ARG A 585 13.15 -11.94 -30.73
N SER A 586 11.99 -12.57 -30.51
CA SER A 586 10.79 -12.38 -31.34
C SER A 586 10.21 -10.96 -31.26
N CYS A 587 10.40 -10.27 -30.13
CA CYS A 587 9.82 -8.95 -29.86
C CYS A 587 10.93 -7.86 -29.84
N PRO A 588 11.37 -7.35 -31.01
CA PRO A 588 12.50 -6.42 -31.10
C PRO A 588 12.27 -5.11 -30.34
N TYR A 589 11.07 -4.52 -30.46
CA TYR A 589 10.72 -3.24 -29.82
C TYR A 589 10.20 -3.36 -28.37
N LEU A 590 10.27 -4.56 -27.77
CA LEU A 590 9.86 -4.79 -26.38
C LEU A 590 10.72 -3.96 -25.42
N ARG A 591 10.05 -3.22 -24.54
CA ARG A 591 10.62 -2.28 -23.57
C ARG A 591 10.55 -2.83 -22.16
N GLU A 592 9.39 -3.35 -21.77
CA GLU A 592 9.12 -3.85 -20.43
C GLU A 592 8.44 -5.21 -20.49
N MET A 593 8.97 -6.16 -19.72
CA MET A 593 8.34 -7.45 -19.49
C MET A 593 8.23 -7.69 -17.99
N ASN A 594 7.07 -8.13 -17.50
CA ASN A 594 6.88 -8.52 -16.10
C ASN A 594 6.63 -10.04 -16.00
N VAL A 595 7.43 -10.68 -15.14
CA VAL A 595 7.48 -12.14 -14.89
C VAL A 595 7.33 -12.43 -13.39
N PHE A 596 6.63 -11.57 -12.64
CA PHE A 596 6.46 -11.73 -11.21
C PHE A 596 5.76 -13.06 -10.88
N GLY A 597 6.37 -13.84 -9.99
CA GLY A 597 5.83 -15.16 -9.61
C GLY A 597 6.10 -16.29 -10.62
N CYS A 598 6.75 -16.04 -11.75
CA CYS A 598 7.21 -17.08 -12.67
C CYS A 598 8.46 -17.78 -12.10
N MET A 599 8.26 -18.71 -11.16
CA MET A 599 9.33 -19.32 -10.34
C MET A 599 10.38 -20.15 -11.12
N LYS A 600 10.16 -20.39 -12.42
CA LYS A 600 11.12 -21.04 -13.33
C LYS A 600 12.05 -20.04 -14.04
N VAL A 601 11.87 -18.73 -13.83
CA VAL A 601 12.78 -17.65 -14.28
C VAL A 601 13.80 -17.36 -13.18
N LYS A 602 15.10 -17.43 -13.49
CA LYS A 602 16.20 -17.39 -12.52
C LYS A 602 17.43 -16.61 -12.99
N ASP A 603 17.86 -16.78 -14.24
CA ASP A 603 19.13 -16.24 -14.78
C ASP A 603 18.99 -15.76 -16.24
N VAL A 604 18.01 -14.89 -16.48
CA VAL A 604 17.79 -14.28 -17.81
C VAL A 604 18.83 -13.20 -18.10
N ARG A 605 19.48 -13.32 -19.26
CA ARG A 605 20.22 -12.21 -19.87
C ARG A 605 19.24 -11.26 -20.56
N VAL A 606 19.02 -10.10 -19.95
CA VAL A 606 18.16 -9.02 -20.50
C VAL A 606 18.97 -8.21 -21.53
N PRO A 607 18.50 -8.07 -22.78
CA PRO A 607 19.21 -7.28 -23.79
C PRO A 607 19.21 -5.78 -23.46
N ARG A 608 20.28 -5.08 -23.88
CA ARG A 608 20.47 -3.65 -23.64
C ARG A 608 19.23 -2.80 -23.91
N GLY A 609 18.87 -1.98 -22.91
CA GLY A 609 17.74 -1.04 -23.01
C GLY A 609 16.35 -1.65 -22.85
N LYS A 610 16.24 -2.96 -22.60
CA LYS A 610 15.00 -3.64 -22.18
C LYS A 610 14.96 -3.77 -20.64
N ILE A 611 13.76 -3.86 -20.09
CA ILE A 611 13.45 -4.02 -18.65
C ILE A 611 12.78 -5.38 -18.44
N LEU A 612 13.25 -6.13 -17.44
CA LEU A 612 12.59 -7.34 -16.94
C LEU A 612 12.24 -7.15 -15.45
N VAL A 613 10.96 -7.16 -15.11
CA VAL A 613 10.41 -6.95 -13.76
C VAL A 613 10.00 -8.31 -13.15
N GLY A 614 10.15 -8.46 -11.84
CA GLY A 614 9.53 -9.56 -11.07
C GLY A 614 10.37 -10.84 -10.88
N VAL A 615 11.61 -10.89 -11.41
CA VAL A 615 12.51 -12.04 -11.29
C VAL A 615 12.82 -12.36 -9.80
N PRO A 616 12.50 -13.57 -9.28
CA PRO A 616 12.62 -13.88 -7.85
C PRO A 616 14.02 -13.77 -7.24
N ASN A 617 15.07 -14.06 -8.03
CA ASN A 617 16.45 -14.16 -7.57
C ASN A 617 17.31 -12.92 -7.90
N ALA A 618 16.76 -11.92 -8.57
CA ALA A 618 17.50 -10.72 -8.99
C ALA A 618 17.83 -9.80 -7.80
N VAL A 619 18.90 -9.00 -7.91
CA VAL A 619 19.39 -8.10 -6.83
C VAL A 619 18.57 -6.79 -6.79
N GLY A 620 17.25 -6.95 -6.70
CA GLY A 620 16.22 -5.96 -7.00
C GLY A 620 15.15 -6.64 -7.85
N MET A 621 13.88 -6.23 -7.73
CA MET A 621 12.77 -6.85 -8.48
C MET A 621 12.72 -6.43 -9.97
N GLN A 622 13.86 -6.02 -10.53
CA GLN A 622 14.03 -5.53 -11.88
C GLN A 622 15.47 -5.77 -12.34
N ILE A 623 15.64 -6.21 -13.58
CA ILE A 623 16.91 -6.26 -14.30
C ILE A 623 16.80 -5.31 -15.50
N ASP A 624 17.66 -4.29 -15.53
CA ASP A 624 17.90 -3.48 -16.73
C ASP A 624 18.98 -4.18 -17.57
N GLY A 625 18.82 -4.20 -18.89
CA GLY A 625 19.86 -4.74 -19.78
C GLY A 625 21.06 -3.79 -19.94
N ASP A 626 22.25 -4.25 -19.52
CA ASP A 626 23.53 -3.54 -19.68
C ASP A 626 24.39 -4.05 -20.87
N ALA A 627 24.01 -5.17 -21.50
CA ALA A 627 24.74 -5.85 -22.58
C ALA A 627 23.97 -5.85 -23.92
#